data_AF-B4IFS9-F1
#
_entry.id   AF-B4IFS9-F1
#
_cell.length_a   1.000
_cell.length_b   1.000
_cell.length_c   1.000
_cell.angle_alpha   90.00
_cell.angle_beta   90.00
_cell.angle_gamma   90.00
#
_symmetry.space_group_name_H-M   'P 1'
#
loop_
_entity.id
_entity.type
_entity.pdbx_description
1 polymer ?
#
loop_
_entity_poly.entity_id
_entity_poly.type
_entity_poly.pdbx_seq_one_letter_code
_entity_poly.pdbx_strand_id
1 'polypeptide(L)'
;MLFLFVVVTACFGFLVKGEPLSATESYDFAISSESQLSLLKLKETHVNNLQSYKKVLKKHLQKIRRLLKKDLGLEQIAVSQKLLTQQPTSVDFEESMGAMHRLQTVYNLDSYAMTEGFIDAKDRNIKNWSADECLMLGLMYLFLKDYNQSENWLELALYHYDDNLSPEVLKIKLWNYPNLLESLVEANKGLGRYLEAKKYANELLSINPNHTYMLTQLPKLKHLQSNPIKLTKPKKVFQLQKEICSKRYRRKSGVLVCRYVDWTQFLKLAPLKMEELSMKPHISIFYGFLGQKDIEVLKNASRPKLQRVKHLSGNCSCKIGNLSSSSHDVVRKVNELILDITGFPSKGNQMLEVINYGIAGNYNPEDTAKPKIHNKANAFIFLENAGKGGEIVFPSRHLKVRPRKGSMLFWENLKNSVIYHQCPILKGNMWVANKVLN
;
A
#
# COMPACT_ATOMS: atom_id res chain seq x y z
N MET A 1 11.99 29.84 18.87
CA MET A 1 12.07 30.80 19.97
C MET A 1 11.63 30.08 21.23
N LEU A 2 12.60 29.44 21.88
CA LEU A 2 12.43 28.80 23.19
C LEU A 2 12.40 29.87 24.30
N PHE A 3 11.88 29.44 25.44
CA PHE A 3 12.29 29.79 26.81
C PHE A 3 11.65 31.02 27.50
N LEU A 4 11.24 30.74 28.76
CA LEU A 4 10.84 31.62 29.86
C LEU A 4 9.43 32.25 29.82
N PHE A 5 8.50 31.76 30.64
CA PHE A 5 8.38 32.27 32.01
C PHE A 5 7.44 31.40 32.86
N VAL A 6 8.02 30.86 33.93
CA VAL A 6 7.33 30.28 35.08
C VAL A 6 7.21 31.39 36.12
N VAL A 7 6.15 31.32 36.92
CA VAL A 7 5.92 31.89 38.27
C VAL A 7 5.23 33.26 38.37
N VAL A 8 4.25 33.25 39.27
CA VAL A 8 3.69 34.30 40.14
C VAL A 8 2.50 35.09 39.58
N THR A 9 1.30 34.72 40.01
CA THR A 9 0.37 35.69 40.60
C THR A 9 -0.27 35.11 41.86
N ALA A 10 0.15 35.66 42.99
CA ALA A 10 -0.51 35.57 44.28
C ALA A 10 -1.51 36.74 44.43
N CYS A 11 -2.40 36.60 45.40
CA CYS A 11 -3.15 37.67 46.08
C CYS A 11 -4.31 38.31 45.31
N PHE A 12 -5.53 37.88 45.63
CA PHE A 12 -6.59 38.81 46.00
C PHE A 12 -7.18 38.36 47.33
N GLY A 13 -6.97 39.17 48.36
CA GLY A 13 -7.59 39.02 49.65
C GLY A 13 -9.02 39.55 49.61
N PHE A 14 -9.95 38.80 50.19
CA PHE A 14 -11.21 39.34 50.68
C PHE A 14 -11.20 39.22 52.20
N LEU A 15 -11.26 40.38 52.85
CA LEU A 15 -11.59 40.51 54.27
C LEU A 15 -13.05 40.09 54.46
N VAL A 16 -13.28 39.06 55.26
CA VAL A 16 -14.59 38.78 55.85
C VAL A 16 -14.47 39.01 57.35
N LYS A 17 -15.16 40.04 57.84
CA LYS A 17 -15.37 40.27 59.28
C LYS A 17 -16.29 39.15 59.80
N GLY A 18 -15.84 38.40 60.79
CA GLY A 18 -16.67 37.44 61.52
C GLY A 18 -17.28 38.07 62.76
N GLU A 19 -18.61 38.09 62.84
CA GLU A 19 -19.35 38.09 64.11
C GLU A 19 -19.49 36.66 64.63
N PRO A 20 -19.58 36.44 65.96
CA PRO A 20 -19.60 35.10 66.52
C PRO A 20 -21.03 34.54 66.48
N LEU A 21 -21.20 33.39 65.84
CA LEU A 21 -22.40 32.56 65.97
C LEU A 21 -22.03 31.25 66.68
N SER A 22 -22.78 30.99 67.75
CA SER A 22 -22.66 29.84 68.63
C SER A 22 -23.25 28.57 68.02
N ALA A 23 -22.61 27.45 68.40
CA ALA A 23 -23.17 26.11 68.59
C ALA A 23 -23.33 25.16 67.38
N THR A 24 -22.59 24.05 67.52
CA THR A 24 -22.96 22.64 67.30
C THR A 24 -23.53 22.20 65.95
N GLU A 25 -22.64 21.76 65.06
CA GLU A 25 -22.86 20.62 64.17
C GLU A 25 -21.48 20.14 63.64
N SER A 26 -21.20 18.84 63.70
CA SER A 26 -19.94 18.30 63.18
C SER A 26 -20.00 18.29 61.65
N TYR A 27 -19.30 19.22 61.01
CA TYR A 27 -19.15 19.21 59.56
C TYR A 27 -18.26 18.03 59.16
N ASP A 28 -18.88 16.96 58.63
CA ASP A 28 -18.16 15.90 57.92
C ASP A 28 -17.69 16.45 56.58
N PHE A 29 -16.37 16.60 56.43
CA PHE A 29 -15.77 17.00 55.17
C PHE A 29 -15.39 15.73 54.39
N ALA A 30 -15.67 15.66 53.09
CA ALA A 30 -15.24 14.56 52.23
C ALA A 30 -14.07 15.00 51.34
N ILE A 31 -13.08 14.12 51.13
CA ILE A 31 -12.00 14.38 50.18
C ILE A 31 -12.31 13.65 48.87
N SER A 32 -12.71 14.41 47.85
CA SER A 32 -12.73 13.96 46.47
C SER A 32 -11.51 14.51 45.74
N SER A 33 -10.65 13.63 45.25
CA SER A 33 -9.49 13.98 44.41
C SER A 33 -9.75 13.70 42.93
N GLU A 34 -11.01 13.37 42.58
CA GLU A 34 -11.43 13.12 41.20
C GLU A 34 -11.25 14.33 40.30
N SER A 35 -11.43 15.55 40.83
CA SER A 35 -11.23 16.79 40.08
C SER A 35 -9.78 17.06 39.68
N GLN A 36 -8.81 16.44 40.36
CA GLN A 36 -7.38 16.62 40.06
C GLN A 36 -6.78 15.46 39.27
N LEU A 37 -7.27 14.21 39.42
CA LEU A 37 -6.73 13.01 38.75
C LEU A 37 -7.84 11.96 38.51
N SER A 38 -8.73 12.23 37.55
CA SER A 38 -9.86 11.36 37.17
C SER A 38 -9.48 9.91 36.82
N LEU A 39 -8.25 9.67 36.36
CA LEU A 39 -7.74 8.35 35.99
C LEU A 39 -7.39 7.44 37.19
N LEU A 40 -7.23 7.98 38.40
CA LEU A 40 -6.74 7.20 39.55
C LEU A 40 -7.85 6.53 40.36
N LYS A 41 -9.14 6.83 40.09
CA LYS A 41 -10.32 6.31 40.80
C LYS A 41 -10.08 6.13 42.31
N LEU A 42 -9.53 7.17 42.95
CA LEU A 42 -9.28 7.14 44.39
C LEU A 42 -10.64 7.24 45.07
N LYS A 43 -11.09 6.14 45.71
CA LYS A 43 -12.34 6.09 46.47
C LYS A 43 -12.43 7.29 47.41
N GLU A 44 -13.57 7.97 47.39
CA GLU A 44 -13.87 9.03 48.35
C GLU A 44 -13.78 8.49 49.78
N THR A 45 -13.18 9.29 50.66
CA THR A 45 -13.00 8.96 52.07
C THR A 45 -13.48 10.13 52.91
N HIS A 46 -14.46 9.86 53.78
CA HIS A 46 -14.97 10.82 54.75
C HIS A 46 -13.95 11.08 55.87
N VAL A 47 -13.86 12.33 56.31
CA VAL A 47 -12.95 12.77 57.38
C VAL A 47 -13.68 13.66 58.39
N ASN A 48 -13.50 13.35 59.67
CA ASN A 48 -14.32 13.92 60.74
C ASN A 48 -13.78 15.28 61.26
N ASN A 49 -12.54 15.64 60.90
CA ASN A 49 -11.90 16.91 61.31
C ASN A 49 -10.65 17.25 60.46
N LEU A 50 -10.10 18.46 60.62
CA LEU A 50 -8.91 18.93 59.88
C LEU A 50 -7.65 18.05 60.09
N GLN A 51 -7.49 17.41 61.24
CA GLN A 51 -6.35 16.53 61.50
C GLN A 51 -6.46 15.21 60.73
N SER A 52 -7.65 14.61 60.70
CA SER A 52 -7.95 13.41 59.90
C SER A 52 -7.89 13.71 58.39
N TYR A 53 -8.35 14.89 57.96
CA TYR A 53 -8.17 15.41 56.60
C TYR A 53 -6.69 15.40 56.17
N LYS A 54 -5.82 16.04 56.98
CA LYS A 54 -4.37 16.10 56.71
C LYS A 54 -3.74 14.70 56.60
N LYS A 55 -4.19 13.75 57.42
CA LYS A 55 -3.69 12.36 57.43
C LYS A 55 -4.09 11.60 56.16
N VAL A 56 -5.34 11.72 55.73
CA VAL A 56 -5.84 11.08 54.50
C VAL A 56 -5.16 11.68 53.26
N LEU A 57 -5.06 13.02 53.20
CA LEU A 57 -4.38 13.70 52.10
C LEU A 57 -2.91 13.26 51.96
N LYS A 58 -2.18 13.13 53.08
CA LYS A 58 -0.79 12.64 53.08
C LYS A 58 -0.68 11.22 52.53
N LYS A 59 -1.65 10.34 52.82
CA LYS A 59 -1.71 8.96 52.31
C LYS A 59 -2.01 8.93 50.81
N HIS A 60 -2.94 9.76 50.33
CA HIS A 60 -3.25 9.89 48.90
C HIS A 60 -2.04 10.42 48.11
N LEU A 61 -1.39 11.48 48.61
CA LEU A 61 -0.18 12.04 48.00
C LEU A 61 0.97 11.03 47.96
N GLN A 62 1.15 10.19 48.98
CA GLN A 62 2.14 9.11 48.94
C GLN A 62 1.83 8.07 47.87
N LYS A 63 0.55 7.70 47.68
CA LYS A 63 0.12 6.76 46.64
C LYS A 63 0.36 7.35 45.24
N ILE A 64 -0.02 8.61 45.04
CA ILE A 64 0.24 9.36 43.79
C ILE A 64 1.75 9.44 43.52
N ARG A 65 2.56 9.78 44.52
CA ARG A 65 4.02 9.87 44.38
C ARG A 65 4.66 8.52 44.04
N ARG A 66 4.13 7.41 44.55
CA ARG A 66 4.60 6.06 44.16
C ARG A 66 4.25 5.73 42.71
N LEU A 67 3.06 6.15 42.25
CA LEU A 67 2.64 5.96 40.86
C LEU A 67 3.44 6.84 39.89
N LEU A 68 3.70 8.11 40.25
CA LEU A 68 4.54 9.03 39.48
C LEU A 68 6.02 8.59 39.41
N LYS A 69 6.47 7.76 40.35
CA LYS A 69 7.81 7.16 40.35
C LYS A 69 7.90 5.86 39.56
N LYS A 70 6.78 5.30 39.12
CA LYS A 70 6.76 4.08 38.32
C LYS A 70 6.81 4.51 36.85
N ASP A 71 7.87 4.15 36.16
CA ASP A 71 7.93 4.32 34.71
C ASP A 71 6.93 3.34 34.08
N LEU A 72 5.72 3.85 33.81
CA LEU A 72 4.68 3.09 33.13
C LEU A 72 4.98 3.07 31.63
N GLY A 73 4.80 1.92 31.00
CA GLY A 73 4.91 1.83 29.55
C GLY A 73 6.30 1.50 29.01
N LEU A 74 7.35 1.34 29.83
CA LEU A 74 8.71 1.07 29.33
C LEU A 74 8.81 -0.21 28.50
N GLU A 75 8.12 -1.28 28.91
CA GLU A 75 8.07 -2.53 28.12
C GLU A 75 7.35 -2.31 26.78
N GLN A 76 6.23 -1.59 26.80
CA GLN A 76 5.45 -1.25 25.60
C GLN A 76 6.27 -0.34 24.67
N ILE A 77 7.02 0.62 25.22
CA ILE A 77 7.92 1.50 24.47
C ILE A 77 9.07 0.69 23.88
N ALA A 78 9.69 -0.22 24.63
CA ALA A 78 10.75 -1.08 24.13
C ALA A 78 10.26 -2.01 23.01
N VAL A 79 9.06 -2.60 23.16
CA VAL A 79 8.41 -3.38 22.10
C VAL A 79 8.13 -2.50 20.88
N SER A 80 7.58 -1.29 21.08
CA SER A 80 7.31 -0.34 19.99
C SER A 80 8.59 0.06 19.26
N GLN A 81 9.67 0.37 19.97
CA GLN A 81 10.97 0.72 19.39
C GLN A 81 11.57 -0.45 18.60
N LYS A 82 11.45 -1.69 19.12
CA LYS A 82 11.89 -2.89 18.40
C LYS A 82 11.09 -3.08 17.10
N LEU A 83 9.78 -2.91 17.15
CA LEU A 83 8.89 -3.03 16.00
C LEU A 83 9.05 -1.89 14.99
N LEU A 84 9.49 -0.70 15.40
CA LEU A 84 9.68 0.46 14.53
C LEU A 84 10.63 0.15 13.36
N THR A 85 11.64 -0.70 13.58
CA THR A 85 12.57 -1.14 12.52
C THR A 85 11.92 -2.07 11.48
N GLN A 86 10.75 -2.63 11.78
CA GLN A 86 9.99 -3.54 10.92
C GLN A 86 8.72 -2.89 10.34
N GLN A 87 8.38 -1.67 10.77
CA GLN A 87 7.18 -0.99 10.33
C GLN A 87 7.33 -0.47 8.89
N PRO A 88 6.20 -0.36 8.15
CA PRO A 88 6.19 0.33 6.87
C PRO A 88 6.73 1.74 7.00
N THR A 89 7.52 2.14 6.02
CA THR A 89 8.05 3.50 5.85
C THR A 89 7.15 4.31 4.93
N SER A 90 7.40 5.62 4.81
CA SER A 90 6.71 6.47 3.82
C SER A 90 6.85 5.93 2.39
N VAL A 91 7.98 5.30 2.06
CA VAL A 91 8.21 4.68 0.75
C VAL A 91 7.23 3.52 0.51
N ASP A 92 6.96 2.72 1.54
CA ASP A 92 6.01 1.61 1.43
C ASP A 92 4.57 2.13 1.23
N PHE A 93 4.23 3.24 1.88
CA PHE A 93 2.96 3.93 1.67
C PHE A 93 2.83 4.47 0.24
N GLU A 94 3.82 5.22 -0.25
CA GLU A 94 3.84 5.77 -1.61
C GLU A 94 3.77 4.67 -2.69
N GLU A 95 4.55 3.58 -2.52
CA GLU A 95 4.50 2.43 -3.43
C GLU A 95 3.12 1.74 -3.42
N SER A 96 2.48 1.66 -2.25
CA SER A 96 1.13 1.08 -2.12
C SER A 96 0.07 1.94 -2.80
N MET A 97 0.15 3.26 -2.66
CA MET A 97 -0.74 4.21 -3.34
C MET A 97 -0.55 4.15 -4.86
N GLY A 98 0.71 4.13 -5.33
CA GLY A 98 1.01 3.94 -6.75
C GLY A 98 0.52 2.59 -7.29
N ALA A 99 0.60 1.54 -6.49
CA ALA A 99 0.07 0.21 -6.82
C ALA A 99 -1.47 0.23 -6.95
N MET A 100 -2.18 0.87 -6.01
CA MET A 100 -3.64 1.04 -6.08
C MET A 100 -4.05 1.80 -7.34
N HIS A 101 -3.40 2.93 -7.64
CA HIS A 101 -3.62 3.68 -8.86
C HIS A 101 -3.41 2.81 -10.11
N ARG A 102 -2.33 2.03 -10.16
CA ARG A 102 -2.03 1.13 -11.28
C ARG A 102 -3.13 0.08 -11.48
N LEU A 103 -3.56 -0.59 -10.40
CA LEU A 103 -4.59 -1.62 -10.47
C LEU A 103 -5.93 -1.04 -10.91
N GLN A 104 -6.36 0.07 -10.29
CA GLN A 104 -7.60 0.72 -10.62
C GLN A 104 -7.65 1.13 -12.10
N THR A 105 -6.57 1.74 -12.60
CA THR A 105 -6.49 2.19 -13.99
C THR A 105 -6.42 1.03 -15.00
N VAL A 106 -5.55 0.03 -14.76
CA VAL A 106 -5.30 -1.08 -15.71
C VAL A 106 -6.48 -2.03 -15.78
N TYR A 107 -7.10 -2.36 -14.65
CA TYR A 107 -8.22 -3.30 -14.58
C TYR A 107 -9.59 -2.61 -14.58
N ASN A 108 -9.62 -1.29 -14.63
CA ASN A 108 -10.85 -0.49 -14.60
C ASN A 108 -11.72 -0.84 -13.39
N LEU A 109 -11.09 -0.89 -12.22
CA LEU A 109 -11.77 -1.21 -10.97
C LEU A 109 -12.66 -0.03 -10.56
N ASP A 110 -13.84 -0.36 -10.06
CA ASP A 110 -14.80 0.60 -9.56
C ASP A 110 -14.46 0.99 -8.11
N SER A 111 -14.47 2.29 -7.79
CA SER A 111 -14.08 2.77 -6.46
C SER A 111 -15.01 2.25 -5.37
N TYR A 112 -16.33 2.22 -5.62
CA TYR A 112 -17.30 1.72 -4.64
C TYR A 112 -17.11 0.21 -4.41
N ALA A 113 -16.95 -0.57 -5.48
CA ALA A 113 -16.65 -1.99 -5.38
C ALA A 113 -15.36 -2.23 -4.58
N MET A 114 -14.31 -1.44 -4.80
CA MET A 114 -13.06 -1.53 -4.04
C MET A 114 -13.27 -1.23 -2.55
N THR A 115 -14.04 -0.20 -2.20
CA THR A 115 -14.37 0.15 -0.81
C THR A 115 -15.13 -0.96 -0.08
N GLU A 116 -16.04 -1.63 -0.78
CA GLU A 116 -16.81 -2.78 -0.28
C GLU A 116 -16.01 -4.10 -0.35
N GLY A 117 -14.75 -4.07 -0.76
CA GLY A 117 -13.88 -5.24 -0.81
C GLY A 117 -14.11 -6.18 -2.01
N PHE A 118 -14.79 -5.73 -3.05
CA PHE A 118 -15.03 -6.47 -4.28
C PHE A 118 -13.98 -6.15 -5.35
N ILE A 119 -13.03 -7.07 -5.58
CA ILE A 119 -12.03 -7.01 -6.67
C ILE A 119 -12.40 -7.98 -7.81
N ASP A 120 -13.16 -9.02 -7.49
CA ASP A 120 -13.77 -9.97 -8.42
C ASP A 120 -15.16 -10.35 -7.91
N ALA A 121 -16.06 -10.77 -8.82
CA ALA A 121 -17.43 -11.18 -8.49
C ALA A 121 -17.51 -12.38 -7.52
N LYS A 122 -16.37 -13.04 -7.26
CA LYS A 122 -16.24 -14.20 -6.36
C LYS A 122 -15.62 -13.87 -5.00
N ASP A 123 -15.16 -12.65 -4.80
CA ASP A 123 -14.56 -12.27 -3.52
C ASP A 123 -15.67 -12.02 -2.49
N ARG A 124 -15.62 -12.75 -1.38
CA ARG A 124 -16.49 -12.56 -0.21
C ARG A 124 -15.61 -12.42 1.02
N ASN A 125 -16.01 -11.56 1.96
CA ASN A 125 -15.40 -11.36 3.28
C ASN A 125 -14.03 -10.64 3.29
N ILE A 126 -13.93 -9.49 2.61
CA ILE A 126 -12.82 -8.54 2.83
C ILE A 126 -13.33 -7.41 3.72
N LYS A 127 -12.48 -6.89 4.62
CA LYS A 127 -12.83 -5.75 5.48
C LYS A 127 -13.12 -4.51 4.60
N ASN A 128 -14.29 -3.89 4.79
CA ASN A 128 -14.63 -2.64 4.14
C ASN A 128 -13.63 -1.54 4.51
N TRP A 129 -13.36 -0.66 3.56
CA TRP A 129 -12.53 0.50 3.77
C TRP A 129 -13.29 1.57 4.54
N SER A 130 -12.56 2.37 5.33
CA SER A 130 -13.12 3.49 6.06
C SER A 130 -12.99 4.79 5.26
N ALA A 131 -13.51 5.87 5.83
CA ALA A 131 -13.33 7.21 5.27
C ALA A 131 -11.85 7.59 5.12
N ASP A 132 -10.96 7.07 5.97
CA ASP A 132 -9.53 7.38 5.92
C ASP A 132 -8.88 6.84 4.63
N GLU A 133 -9.11 5.57 4.27
CA GLU A 133 -8.59 5.00 3.02
C GLU A 133 -9.16 5.69 1.78
N CYS A 134 -10.47 6.00 1.81
CA CYS A 134 -11.12 6.72 0.72
C CYS A 134 -10.54 8.13 0.53
N LEU A 135 -10.33 8.87 1.64
CA LEU A 135 -9.72 10.20 1.60
C LEU A 135 -8.30 10.13 1.04
N MET A 136 -7.48 9.18 1.49
CA MET A 136 -6.10 9.04 1.03
C MET A 136 -6.03 8.85 -0.49
N LEU A 137 -6.91 8.03 -1.06
CA LEU A 137 -7.00 7.86 -2.52
C LEU A 137 -7.56 9.10 -3.22
N GLY A 138 -8.57 9.75 -2.64
CA GLY A 138 -9.11 11.01 -3.14
C GLY A 138 -8.05 12.10 -3.27
N LEU A 139 -7.23 12.27 -2.24
CA LEU A 139 -6.11 13.22 -2.21
C LEU A 139 -4.98 12.82 -3.16
N MET A 140 -4.64 11.53 -3.26
CA MET A 140 -3.66 11.05 -4.23
C MET A 140 -4.11 11.37 -5.66
N TYR A 141 -5.37 11.06 -6.01
CA TYR A 141 -5.88 11.36 -7.35
C TYR A 141 -6.00 12.86 -7.61
N LEU A 142 -6.28 13.66 -6.58
CA LEU A 142 -6.24 15.12 -6.66
C LEU A 142 -4.82 15.61 -7.02
N PHE A 143 -3.80 15.08 -6.33
CA PHE A 143 -2.39 15.37 -6.62
C PHE A 143 -2.00 14.97 -8.04
N LEU A 144 -2.50 13.82 -8.53
CA LEU A 144 -2.29 13.35 -9.90
C LEU A 144 -3.11 14.12 -10.96
N LYS A 145 -4.01 15.02 -10.53
CA LYS A 145 -4.94 15.78 -11.37
C LYS A 145 -5.91 14.89 -12.16
N ASP A 146 -6.17 13.68 -11.67
CA ASP A 146 -7.30 12.86 -12.13
C ASP A 146 -8.51 13.20 -11.26
N TYR A 147 -9.11 14.34 -11.57
CA TYR A 147 -10.18 14.89 -10.76
C TYR A 147 -11.44 14.02 -10.75
N ASN A 148 -11.64 13.19 -11.78
CA ASN A 148 -12.79 12.29 -11.84
C ASN A 148 -12.66 11.17 -10.82
N GLN A 149 -11.48 10.52 -10.75
CA GLN A 149 -11.25 9.51 -9.71
C GLN A 149 -11.13 10.15 -8.33
N SER A 150 -10.56 11.35 -8.24
CA SER A 150 -10.49 12.09 -6.98
C SER A 150 -11.87 12.33 -6.39
N GLU A 151 -12.81 12.87 -7.18
CA GLU A 151 -14.20 13.09 -6.74
C GLU A 151 -14.86 11.80 -6.28
N ASN A 152 -14.81 10.72 -7.08
CA ASN A 152 -15.38 9.41 -6.70
C ASN A 152 -14.90 8.95 -5.31
N TRP A 153 -13.59 9.06 -5.04
CA TRP A 153 -13.01 8.63 -3.78
C TRP A 153 -13.34 9.59 -2.62
N LEU A 154 -13.38 10.90 -2.87
CA LEU A 154 -13.75 11.90 -1.86
C LEU A 154 -15.24 11.81 -1.48
N GLU A 155 -16.13 11.51 -2.43
CA GLU A 155 -17.54 11.27 -2.15
C GLU A 155 -17.74 9.99 -1.33
N LEU A 156 -16.96 8.93 -1.60
CA LEU A 156 -16.96 7.73 -0.75
C LEU A 156 -16.41 8.03 0.64
N ALA A 157 -15.37 8.88 0.75
CA ALA A 157 -14.86 9.33 2.04
C ALA A 157 -15.92 10.11 2.82
N LEU A 158 -16.73 10.92 2.14
CA LEU A 158 -17.84 11.67 2.70
C LEU A 158 -18.95 10.73 3.17
N TYR A 159 -19.31 9.75 2.34
CA TYR A 159 -20.32 8.75 2.66
C TYR A 159 -19.95 7.91 3.88
N HIS A 160 -18.67 7.54 4.02
CA HIS A 160 -18.17 6.79 5.17
C HIS A 160 -17.72 7.67 6.34
N TYR A 161 -17.84 9.00 6.22
CA TYR A 161 -17.51 9.91 7.32
C TYR A 161 -18.54 9.73 8.43
N ASP A 162 -18.14 9.03 9.49
CA ASP A 162 -19.04 8.72 10.60
C ASP A 162 -19.15 9.92 11.54
N ASP A 163 -20.29 10.60 11.49
CA ASP A 163 -20.65 11.67 12.43
C ASP A 163 -20.80 11.15 13.88
N ASN A 164 -20.82 9.83 14.12
CA ASN A 164 -20.91 9.22 15.45
C ASN A 164 -19.56 8.92 16.11
N LEU A 165 -18.43 9.33 15.49
CA LEU A 165 -17.13 9.22 16.13
C LEU A 165 -17.09 10.05 17.42
N SER A 166 -16.58 9.45 18.50
CA SER A 166 -16.49 10.17 19.77
C SER A 166 -15.62 11.43 19.61
N PRO A 167 -15.92 12.53 20.33
CA PRO A 167 -15.12 13.75 20.27
C PRO A 167 -13.63 13.53 20.52
N GLU A 168 -13.26 12.50 21.28
CA GLU A 168 -11.87 12.10 21.54
C GLU A 168 -11.20 11.51 20.29
N VAL A 169 -11.93 10.73 19.49
CA VAL A 169 -11.42 10.16 18.22
C VAL A 169 -11.28 11.26 17.17
N LEU A 170 -12.20 12.22 17.13
CA LEU A 170 -12.10 13.37 16.23
C LEU A 170 -10.90 14.27 16.56
N LYS A 171 -10.53 14.40 17.84
CA LYS A 171 -9.34 15.18 18.27
C LYS A 171 -8.00 14.60 17.79
N ILE A 172 -7.94 13.28 17.54
CA ILE A 172 -6.71 12.61 17.08
C ILE A 172 -6.68 12.43 15.57
N LYS A 173 -7.80 12.63 14.86
CA LYS A 173 -7.81 12.60 13.39
C LYS A 173 -7.02 13.78 12.84
N LEU A 174 -6.23 13.50 11.80
CA LEU A 174 -5.41 14.50 11.10
C LEU A 174 -6.21 15.33 10.09
N TRP A 175 -7.51 15.04 9.93
CA TRP A 175 -8.40 15.69 8.99
C TRP A 175 -9.84 15.67 9.54
N ASN A 176 -10.66 16.59 9.04
CA ASN A 176 -12.07 16.72 9.43
C ASN A 176 -12.98 17.01 8.22
N TYR A 177 -14.28 17.13 8.48
CA TYR A 177 -15.30 17.42 7.47
C TYR A 177 -14.97 18.66 6.60
N PRO A 178 -14.57 19.83 7.16
CA PRO A 178 -14.06 20.93 6.35
C PRO A 178 -12.94 20.56 5.37
N ASN A 179 -11.91 19.81 5.79
CA ASN A 179 -10.81 19.43 4.89
C ASN A 179 -11.29 18.58 3.69
N LEU A 180 -12.31 17.75 3.91
CA LEU A 180 -12.91 16.94 2.85
C LEU A 180 -13.69 17.81 1.85
N LEU A 181 -14.48 18.77 2.36
CA LEU A 181 -15.17 19.76 1.52
C LEU A 181 -14.17 20.59 0.70
N GLU A 182 -13.07 21.05 1.29
CA GLU A 182 -12.01 21.76 0.54
C GLU A 182 -11.49 20.91 -0.63
N SER A 183 -11.27 19.63 -0.39
CA SER A 183 -10.77 18.69 -1.42
C SER A 183 -11.80 18.48 -2.54
N LEU A 184 -13.09 18.39 -2.19
CA LEU A 184 -14.19 18.27 -3.15
C LEU A 184 -14.35 19.54 -4.00
N VAL A 185 -14.15 20.72 -3.42
CA VAL A 185 -14.08 22.00 -4.15
C VAL A 185 -12.99 21.95 -5.21
N GLU A 186 -11.78 21.51 -4.84
CA GLU A 186 -10.65 21.43 -5.76
C GLU A 186 -10.86 20.40 -6.88
N ALA A 187 -11.40 19.21 -6.55
CA ALA A 187 -11.73 18.19 -7.54
C ALA A 187 -12.77 18.70 -8.55
N ASN A 188 -13.89 19.27 -8.07
CA ASN A 188 -14.95 19.78 -8.94
C ASN A 188 -14.50 20.99 -9.77
N LYS A 189 -13.68 21.87 -9.20
CA LYS A 189 -13.04 22.96 -9.95
C LYS A 189 -12.16 22.42 -11.07
N GLY A 190 -11.38 21.37 -10.80
CA GLY A 190 -10.54 20.69 -11.78
C GLY A 190 -11.32 19.99 -12.90
N LEU A 191 -12.55 19.54 -12.62
CA LEU A 191 -13.50 19.01 -13.61
C LEU A 191 -14.24 20.10 -14.41
N GLY A 192 -14.15 21.37 -14.00
CA GLY A 192 -14.93 22.46 -14.58
C GLY A 192 -16.38 22.51 -14.10
N ARG A 193 -16.72 21.72 -13.07
CA ARG A 193 -18.04 21.70 -12.43
C ARG A 193 -18.10 22.80 -11.36
N TYR A 194 -18.04 24.05 -11.81
CA TYR A 194 -17.94 25.20 -10.91
C TYR A 194 -19.18 25.42 -10.04
N LEU A 195 -20.35 24.95 -10.48
CA LEU A 195 -21.58 24.98 -9.69
C LEU A 195 -21.46 24.08 -8.44
N GLU A 196 -21.07 22.83 -8.65
CA GLU A 196 -20.83 21.84 -7.59
C GLU A 196 -19.70 22.30 -6.65
N ALA A 197 -18.58 22.80 -7.21
CA ALA A 197 -17.50 23.37 -6.40
C ALA A 197 -18.00 24.52 -5.51
N LYS A 198 -18.90 25.38 -5.99
CA LYS A 198 -19.49 26.45 -5.17
C LYS A 198 -20.42 25.92 -4.09
N LYS A 199 -21.14 24.83 -4.32
CA LYS A 199 -22.01 24.20 -3.30
C LYS A 199 -21.16 23.77 -2.10
N TYR A 200 -20.10 22.99 -2.34
CA TYR A 200 -19.18 22.55 -1.29
C TYR A 200 -18.47 23.73 -0.60
N ALA A 201 -18.08 24.77 -1.35
CA ALA A 201 -17.45 25.96 -0.77
C ALA A 201 -18.40 26.74 0.16
N ASN A 202 -19.67 26.90 -0.24
CA ASN A 202 -20.68 27.56 0.59
C ASN A 202 -21.02 26.74 1.84
N GLU A 203 -21.10 25.41 1.69
CA GLU A 203 -21.31 24.51 2.82
C GLU A 203 -20.17 24.63 3.83
N LEU A 204 -18.92 24.62 3.37
CA LEU A 204 -17.77 24.82 4.24
C LEU A 204 -17.83 26.18 4.96
N LEU A 205 -18.19 27.25 4.25
CA LEU A 205 -18.35 28.58 4.84
C LEU A 205 -19.52 28.67 5.84
N SER A 206 -20.53 27.82 5.72
CA SER A 206 -21.59 27.73 6.74
C SER A 206 -21.09 27.15 8.06
N ILE A 207 -20.07 26.28 8.00
CA ILE A 207 -19.43 25.66 9.18
C ILE A 207 -18.32 26.57 9.73
N ASN A 208 -17.51 27.16 8.84
CA ASN A 208 -16.42 28.06 9.18
C ASN A 208 -16.49 29.35 8.33
N PRO A 209 -17.25 30.36 8.78
CA PRO A 209 -17.45 31.61 8.02
C PRO A 209 -16.17 32.40 7.73
N ASN A 210 -15.15 32.25 8.59
CA ASN A 210 -13.87 32.96 8.48
C ASN A 210 -12.80 32.15 7.74
N HIS A 211 -13.18 31.10 6.99
CA HIS A 211 -12.25 30.27 6.27
C HIS A 211 -11.57 31.03 5.11
N THR A 212 -10.37 31.54 5.37
CA THR A 212 -9.64 32.44 4.47
C THR A 212 -9.50 31.88 3.05
N TYR A 213 -9.08 30.62 2.92
CA TYR A 213 -8.90 30.00 1.60
C TYR A 213 -10.19 29.96 0.78
N MET A 214 -11.31 29.45 1.32
CA MET A 214 -12.60 29.40 0.63
C MET A 214 -13.16 30.79 0.28
N LEU A 215 -13.01 31.77 1.18
CA LEU A 215 -13.39 33.16 0.89
C LEU A 215 -12.64 33.71 -0.34
N THR A 216 -11.37 33.33 -0.54
CA THR A 216 -10.62 33.71 -1.75
C THR A 216 -11.00 32.90 -3.00
N GLN A 217 -11.45 31.66 -2.86
CA GLN A 217 -11.82 30.81 -4.01
C GLN A 217 -13.22 31.15 -4.54
N LEU A 218 -14.16 31.56 -3.70
CA LEU A 218 -15.56 31.76 -4.11
C LEU A 218 -15.73 32.80 -5.23
N PRO A 219 -15.08 33.98 -5.22
CA PRO A 219 -15.12 34.91 -6.35
C PRO A 219 -14.51 34.32 -7.62
N LYS A 220 -13.43 33.54 -7.50
CA LYS A 220 -12.77 32.87 -8.64
C LYS A 220 -13.70 31.84 -9.28
N LEU A 221 -14.38 31.05 -8.46
CA LEU A 221 -15.37 30.08 -8.93
C LEU A 221 -16.56 30.76 -9.63
N LYS A 222 -17.06 31.88 -9.11
CA LYS A 222 -18.09 32.69 -9.78
C LYS A 222 -17.61 33.18 -11.15
N HIS A 223 -16.39 33.69 -11.23
CA HIS A 223 -15.80 34.13 -12.50
C HIS A 223 -15.65 32.97 -13.49
N LEU A 224 -15.11 31.83 -13.06
CA LEU A 224 -14.93 30.64 -13.90
C LEU A 224 -16.27 30.04 -14.37
N GLN A 225 -17.31 30.15 -13.55
CA GLN A 225 -18.67 29.75 -13.93
C GLN A 225 -19.19 30.59 -15.10
N SER A 226 -18.99 31.91 -15.06
CA SER A 226 -19.40 32.80 -16.15
C SER A 226 -18.46 32.70 -17.37
N ASN A 227 -17.18 32.40 -17.14
CA ASN A 227 -16.13 32.35 -18.15
C ASN A 227 -15.39 30.99 -18.08
N PRO A 228 -16.01 29.90 -18.55
CA PRO A 228 -15.43 28.56 -18.46
C PRO A 228 -14.16 28.45 -19.32
N ILE A 229 -13.11 27.87 -18.72
CA ILE A 229 -11.83 27.66 -19.41
C ILE A 229 -11.85 26.29 -20.07
N LYS A 230 -11.20 26.18 -21.23
CA LYS A 230 -10.94 24.89 -21.88
C LYS A 230 -9.93 24.10 -21.05
N LEU A 231 -10.41 23.07 -20.36
CA LEU A 231 -9.59 22.21 -19.53
C LEU A 231 -8.70 21.29 -20.37
N THR A 232 -7.44 21.16 -19.95
CA THR A 232 -6.51 20.19 -20.52
C THR A 232 -6.91 18.80 -20.07
N LYS A 233 -7.10 17.88 -21.02
CA LYS A 233 -7.37 16.48 -20.69
C LYS A 233 -6.15 15.89 -19.97
N PRO A 234 -6.34 15.11 -18.89
CA PRO A 234 -5.24 14.45 -18.22
C PRO A 234 -4.54 13.49 -19.19
N LYS A 235 -3.22 13.34 -19.03
CA LYS A 235 -2.45 12.35 -19.79
C LYS A 235 -2.95 10.96 -19.39
N LYS A 236 -3.28 10.12 -20.37
CA LYS A 236 -3.66 8.73 -20.11
C LYS A 236 -2.42 7.95 -19.66
N VAL A 237 -2.40 7.56 -18.39
CA VAL A 237 -1.34 6.71 -17.82
C VAL A 237 -1.73 5.24 -18.01
N PHE A 238 -0.73 4.36 -18.14
CA PHE A 238 -0.89 2.90 -18.28
C PHE A 238 -1.76 2.44 -19.47
N GLN A 239 -1.88 3.26 -20.52
CA GLN A 239 -2.76 2.96 -21.65
C GLN A 239 -2.42 1.63 -22.32
N LEU A 240 -1.13 1.38 -22.59
CA LEU A 240 -0.67 0.12 -23.16
C LEU A 240 -1.01 -1.07 -22.25
N GLN A 241 -0.71 -0.98 -20.95
CA GLN A 241 -1.01 -2.04 -19.98
C GLN A 241 -2.52 -2.32 -19.90
N LYS A 242 -3.35 -1.27 -19.87
CA LYS A 242 -4.82 -1.39 -19.89
C LYS A 242 -5.30 -2.15 -21.11
N GLU A 243 -4.80 -1.78 -22.30
CA GLU A 243 -5.15 -2.40 -23.57
C GLU A 243 -4.72 -3.88 -23.63
N ILE A 244 -3.48 -4.20 -23.26
CA ILE A 244 -2.97 -5.57 -23.39
C ILE A 244 -3.47 -6.50 -22.27
N CYS A 245 -3.67 -6.02 -21.04
CA CYS A 245 -4.08 -6.90 -19.94
C CYS A 245 -5.57 -7.23 -20.00
N SER A 246 -6.40 -6.26 -20.39
CA SER A 246 -7.86 -6.42 -20.50
C SER A 246 -8.29 -7.11 -21.80
N LYS A 247 -7.42 -7.15 -22.82
CA LYS A 247 -7.72 -7.83 -24.09
C LYS A 247 -7.96 -9.33 -23.87
N ARG A 248 -8.96 -9.86 -24.58
CA ARG A 248 -9.19 -11.31 -24.70
C ARG A 248 -8.24 -11.86 -25.76
N TYR A 249 -7.44 -12.85 -25.38
CA TYR A 249 -6.51 -13.54 -26.26
C TYR A 249 -7.14 -14.87 -26.65
N ARG A 250 -7.52 -15.03 -27.91
CA ARG A 250 -8.00 -16.31 -28.42
C ARG A 250 -6.79 -17.19 -28.70
N ARG A 251 -6.84 -18.46 -28.26
CA ARG A 251 -5.86 -19.45 -28.72
C ARG A 251 -5.99 -19.57 -30.24
N LYS A 252 -4.87 -19.44 -30.95
CA LYS A 252 -4.85 -19.71 -32.39
C LYS A 252 -5.10 -21.20 -32.58
N SER A 253 -6.13 -21.54 -33.35
CA SER A 253 -6.49 -22.92 -33.73
C SER A 253 -5.53 -23.49 -34.80
N GLY A 254 -4.23 -23.20 -34.67
CA GLY A 254 -3.19 -23.77 -35.53
C GLY A 254 -2.64 -25.07 -34.93
N VAL A 255 -1.73 -25.72 -35.67
CA VAL A 255 -0.96 -26.90 -35.23
C VAL A 255 0.03 -26.49 -34.13
N LEU A 256 -0.47 -26.16 -32.95
CA LEU A 256 0.33 -26.00 -31.75
C LEU A 256 0.50 -27.39 -31.13
N VAL A 257 1.74 -27.83 -31.00
CA VAL A 257 2.06 -29.20 -30.61
C VAL A 257 2.40 -29.24 -29.12
N CYS A 258 1.62 -29.99 -28.36
CA CYS A 258 2.04 -30.47 -27.05
C CYS A 258 2.83 -31.76 -27.24
N ARG A 259 4.04 -31.82 -26.69
CA ARG A 259 4.88 -33.02 -26.76
C ARG A 259 5.65 -33.25 -25.48
N TYR A 260 6.09 -34.50 -25.31
CA TYR A 260 7.15 -34.79 -24.35
C TYR A 260 8.50 -34.48 -24.97
N VAL A 261 9.37 -33.90 -24.16
CA VAL A 261 10.75 -33.63 -24.50
C VAL A 261 11.60 -34.78 -23.98
N ASP A 262 12.28 -35.46 -24.88
CA ASP A 262 13.08 -36.66 -24.62
C ASP A 262 14.39 -36.69 -25.42
N TRP A 263 14.88 -35.53 -25.88
CA TRP A 263 16.05 -35.46 -26.77
C TRP A 263 17.42 -35.65 -26.08
N THR A 264 17.53 -35.50 -24.75
CA THR A 264 18.77 -35.83 -23.99
C THR A 264 18.65 -37.14 -23.22
N GLN A 265 19.77 -37.74 -22.85
CA GLN A 265 19.78 -38.98 -22.06
C GLN A 265 19.02 -38.85 -20.74
N PHE A 266 19.12 -37.69 -20.08
CA PHE A 266 18.35 -37.40 -18.87
C PHE A 266 16.84 -37.31 -19.17
N LEU A 267 16.46 -36.57 -20.22
CA LEU A 267 15.05 -36.37 -20.57
C LEU A 267 14.37 -37.62 -21.15
N LYS A 268 15.12 -38.62 -21.66
CA LYS A 268 14.56 -39.94 -21.96
C LYS A 268 14.07 -40.67 -20.71
N LEU A 269 14.75 -40.48 -19.58
CA LEU A 269 14.39 -41.09 -18.29
C LEU A 269 13.32 -40.27 -17.55
N ALA A 270 13.36 -38.94 -17.71
CA ALA A 270 12.41 -38.02 -17.09
C ALA A 270 11.85 -37.01 -18.12
N PRO A 271 10.95 -37.42 -19.03
CA PRO A 271 10.44 -36.55 -20.08
C PRO A 271 9.65 -35.36 -19.53
N LEU A 272 9.89 -34.18 -20.09
CA LEU A 272 9.17 -32.95 -19.70
C LEU A 272 8.06 -32.61 -20.69
N LYS A 273 6.94 -32.10 -20.15
CA LYS A 273 5.79 -31.68 -20.97
C LYS A 273 6.06 -30.29 -21.54
N MET A 274 6.08 -30.17 -22.87
CA MET A 274 6.25 -28.91 -23.59
C MET A 274 4.97 -28.57 -24.34
N GLU A 275 4.51 -27.32 -24.22
CA GLU A 275 3.52 -26.70 -25.12
C GLU A 275 4.21 -25.59 -25.90
N GLU A 276 4.23 -25.72 -27.22
CA GLU A 276 4.71 -24.67 -28.10
C GLU A 276 3.63 -23.59 -28.27
N LEU A 277 3.99 -22.33 -27.98
CA LEU A 277 3.07 -21.20 -27.98
C LEU A 277 3.23 -20.32 -29.23
N SER A 278 4.42 -20.33 -29.85
CA SER A 278 4.72 -19.64 -31.09
C SER A 278 5.95 -20.25 -31.75
N MET A 279 5.91 -20.46 -33.07
CA MET A 279 7.04 -20.93 -33.87
C MET A 279 8.09 -19.84 -34.14
N LYS A 280 7.66 -18.62 -34.41
CA LYS A 280 8.55 -17.50 -34.79
C LYS A 280 8.07 -16.21 -34.11
N PRO A 281 8.85 -15.58 -33.20
CA PRO A 281 10.00 -16.20 -32.54
C PRO A 281 9.52 -17.45 -31.78
N HIS A 282 10.46 -18.35 -31.51
CA HIS A 282 10.15 -19.54 -30.74
C HIS A 282 9.77 -19.13 -29.32
N ILE A 283 8.56 -19.52 -28.88
CA ILE A 283 8.06 -19.33 -27.52
C ILE A 283 7.42 -20.63 -27.09
N SER A 284 7.86 -21.17 -25.96
CA SER A 284 7.39 -22.45 -25.45
C SER A 284 7.29 -22.43 -23.94
N ILE A 285 6.38 -23.23 -23.39
CA ILE A 285 6.25 -23.42 -21.95
C ILE A 285 6.48 -24.89 -21.59
N PHE A 286 7.32 -25.12 -20.58
CA PHE A 286 7.67 -26.44 -20.07
C PHE A 286 7.02 -26.64 -18.71
N TYR A 287 6.09 -27.57 -18.62
CA TYR A 287 5.37 -27.88 -17.39
C TYR A 287 6.12 -28.88 -16.52
N GLY A 288 6.08 -28.67 -15.20
CA GLY A 288 6.78 -29.53 -14.26
C GLY A 288 8.30 -29.39 -14.31
N PHE A 289 8.80 -28.28 -14.86
CA PHE A 289 10.22 -27.95 -14.93
C PHE A 289 10.89 -27.98 -13.55
N LEU A 290 10.23 -27.46 -12.51
CA LEU A 290 10.75 -27.46 -11.14
C LEU A 290 9.73 -27.99 -10.14
N GLY A 291 10.16 -28.92 -9.29
CA GLY A 291 9.34 -29.47 -8.20
C GLY A 291 9.27 -28.56 -6.97
N GLN A 292 8.28 -28.79 -6.12
CA GLN A 292 8.02 -27.96 -4.92
C GLN A 292 9.23 -27.85 -3.98
N LYS A 293 10.00 -28.93 -3.80
CA LYS A 293 11.21 -28.94 -2.96
C LYS A 293 12.26 -27.94 -3.46
N ASP A 294 12.61 -28.02 -4.74
CA ASP A 294 13.62 -27.15 -5.34
C ASP A 294 13.15 -25.68 -5.40
N ILE A 295 11.85 -25.45 -5.61
CA ILE A 295 11.23 -24.11 -5.53
C ILE A 295 11.48 -23.48 -4.16
N GLU A 296 11.20 -24.19 -3.06
CA GLU A 296 11.39 -23.61 -1.73
C GLU A 296 12.87 -23.44 -1.37
N VAL A 297 13.75 -24.34 -1.84
CA VAL A 297 15.21 -24.16 -1.69
C VAL A 297 15.68 -22.88 -2.40
N LEU A 298 15.24 -22.63 -3.64
CA LEU A 298 15.55 -21.38 -4.36
C LEU A 298 15.01 -20.15 -3.63
N LYS A 299 13.75 -20.18 -3.18
CA LYS A 299 13.15 -19.07 -2.45
C LYS A 299 13.92 -18.77 -1.16
N ASN A 300 14.25 -19.80 -0.38
CA ASN A 300 14.99 -19.64 0.87
C ASN A 300 16.41 -19.09 0.65
N ALA A 301 17.13 -19.58 -0.37
CA ALA A 301 18.44 -19.05 -0.75
C ALA A 301 18.38 -17.59 -1.20
N SER A 302 17.29 -17.18 -1.87
CA SER A 302 17.12 -15.82 -2.37
C SER A 302 16.72 -14.79 -1.31
N ARG A 303 15.90 -15.17 -0.31
CA ARG A 303 15.35 -14.27 0.73
C ARG A 303 16.39 -13.32 1.35
N PRO A 304 17.57 -13.76 1.83
CA PRO A 304 18.55 -12.87 2.43
C PRO A 304 19.21 -11.90 1.42
N LYS A 305 19.09 -12.18 0.12
CA LYS A 305 19.67 -11.37 -0.96
C LYS A 305 18.65 -10.46 -1.65
N LEU A 306 17.36 -10.56 -1.30
CA LEU A 306 16.30 -9.75 -1.91
C LEU A 306 16.44 -8.29 -1.50
N GLN A 307 16.71 -7.42 -2.49
CA GLN A 307 16.84 -5.98 -2.28
C GLN A 307 15.85 -5.20 -3.15
N ARG A 308 15.35 -4.08 -2.62
CA ARG A 308 14.52 -3.13 -3.38
C ARG A 308 15.38 -2.45 -4.44
N VAL A 309 14.91 -2.46 -5.68
CA VAL A 309 15.65 -1.84 -6.78
C VAL A 309 15.28 -0.36 -6.85
N LYS A 310 16.14 0.51 -6.31
CA LYS A 310 15.88 1.96 -6.17
C LYS A 310 15.76 2.75 -7.48
N HIS A 311 16.26 2.20 -8.60
CA HIS A 311 16.34 2.90 -9.88
C HIS A 311 15.27 2.47 -10.90
N LEU A 312 14.43 1.48 -10.58
CA LEU A 312 13.30 1.06 -11.41
C LEU A 312 12.10 1.96 -11.09
N SER A 313 12.14 3.18 -11.62
CA SER A 313 11.12 4.22 -11.52
C SER A 313 9.70 3.65 -11.54
N GLY A 314 8.91 3.82 -10.47
CA GLY A 314 7.44 3.74 -10.45
C GLY A 314 6.74 2.51 -11.04
N ASN A 315 7.47 1.53 -11.59
CA ASN A 315 6.96 0.45 -12.45
C ASN A 315 7.37 -0.93 -11.93
N CYS A 316 8.44 -1.06 -11.12
CA CYS A 316 8.76 -2.31 -10.43
C CYS A 316 8.58 -2.21 -8.92
N SER A 317 7.39 -2.61 -8.44
CA SER A 317 7.18 -2.88 -7.02
C SER A 317 7.71 -4.28 -6.72
N CYS A 318 9.04 -4.45 -6.69
CA CYS A 318 9.69 -5.76 -6.63
C CYS A 318 10.99 -5.75 -5.83
N LYS A 319 11.40 -6.93 -5.37
CA LYS A 319 12.73 -7.18 -4.80
C LYS A 319 13.44 -8.24 -5.64
N ILE A 320 14.73 -8.02 -5.89
CA ILE A 320 15.54 -8.93 -6.72
C ILE A 320 16.70 -9.45 -5.88
N GLY A 321 17.01 -10.74 -6.03
CA GLY A 321 18.13 -11.41 -5.38
C GLY A 321 18.84 -12.34 -6.36
N ASN A 322 20.15 -12.15 -6.51
CA ASN A 322 20.95 -12.91 -7.47
C ASN A 322 21.59 -14.14 -6.83
N LEU A 323 21.40 -15.30 -7.46
CA LEU A 323 21.96 -16.58 -7.02
C LEU A 323 22.90 -17.13 -8.09
N SER A 324 24.10 -17.56 -7.69
CA SER A 324 25.10 -18.19 -8.56
C SER A 324 25.11 -19.70 -8.37
N SER A 325 25.35 -20.45 -9.45
CA SER A 325 25.63 -21.90 -9.44
C SER A 325 26.80 -22.28 -8.55
N SER A 326 27.81 -21.40 -8.42
CA SER A 326 29.00 -21.67 -7.60
C SER A 326 28.71 -21.74 -6.09
N SER A 327 27.58 -21.18 -5.65
CA SER A 327 27.21 -21.12 -4.23
C SER A 327 25.98 -21.93 -3.88
N HIS A 328 25.22 -22.44 -4.87
CA HIS A 328 23.95 -23.11 -4.63
C HIS A 328 23.73 -24.25 -5.64
N ASP A 329 23.70 -25.49 -5.17
CA ASP A 329 23.48 -26.66 -6.01
C ASP A 329 22.15 -26.63 -6.78
N VAL A 330 21.10 -26.07 -6.18
CA VAL A 330 19.80 -25.93 -6.84
C VAL A 330 19.89 -25.05 -8.10
N VAL A 331 20.76 -24.03 -8.09
CA VAL A 331 20.97 -23.14 -9.25
C VAL A 331 21.74 -23.88 -10.35
N ARG A 332 22.73 -24.68 -9.97
CA ARG A 332 23.45 -25.56 -10.91
C ARG A 332 22.49 -26.56 -11.56
N LYS A 333 21.68 -27.27 -10.78
CA LYS A 333 20.64 -28.19 -11.27
C LYS A 333 19.67 -27.52 -12.25
N VAL A 334 19.20 -26.31 -11.93
CA VAL A 334 18.33 -25.53 -12.83
C VAL A 334 19.04 -25.21 -14.15
N ASN A 335 20.29 -24.76 -14.12
CA ASN A 335 21.05 -24.46 -15.33
C ASN A 335 21.31 -25.70 -16.20
N GLU A 336 21.64 -26.84 -15.58
CA GLU A 336 21.81 -28.13 -16.27
C GLU A 336 20.50 -28.55 -16.96
N LEU A 337 19.35 -28.42 -16.28
CA LEU A 337 18.06 -28.75 -16.88
C LEU A 337 17.66 -27.78 -18.01
N ILE A 338 17.97 -26.48 -17.88
CA ILE A 338 17.78 -25.52 -18.98
C ILE A 338 18.63 -25.91 -20.18
N LEU A 339 19.87 -26.33 -19.97
CA LEU A 339 20.74 -26.81 -21.04
C LEU A 339 20.15 -28.06 -21.71
N ASP A 340 19.71 -29.05 -20.93
CA ASP A 340 19.11 -30.27 -21.46
C ASP A 340 17.87 -29.98 -22.31
N ILE A 341 17.03 -29.03 -21.90
CA ILE A 341 15.84 -28.67 -22.66
C ILE A 341 16.19 -27.79 -23.85
N THR A 342 16.91 -26.70 -23.64
CA THR A 342 16.99 -25.63 -24.66
C THR A 342 18.20 -25.78 -25.58
N GLY A 343 19.22 -26.57 -25.19
CA GLY A 343 20.51 -26.64 -25.87
C GLY A 343 21.38 -25.40 -25.69
N PHE A 344 20.91 -24.35 -25.00
CA PHE A 344 21.68 -23.14 -24.76
C PHE A 344 22.75 -23.39 -23.69
N PRO A 345 24.05 -23.29 -24.04
CA PRO A 345 25.12 -23.51 -23.08
C PRO A 345 25.11 -22.43 -22.00
N SER A 346 25.37 -22.82 -20.75
CA SER A 346 25.52 -21.87 -19.65
C SER A 346 26.83 -21.05 -19.71
N LYS A 347 27.54 -21.05 -20.85
CA LYS A 347 28.86 -20.40 -20.99
C LYS A 347 28.70 -18.88 -20.87
N GLY A 348 28.94 -18.37 -19.67
CA GLY A 348 28.96 -16.93 -19.36
C GLY A 348 28.08 -16.57 -18.16
N ASN A 349 26.76 -16.74 -18.29
CA ASN A 349 25.83 -16.41 -17.21
C ASN A 349 25.38 -17.68 -16.48
N GLN A 350 25.93 -17.93 -15.29
CA GLN A 350 25.47 -18.99 -14.38
C GLN A 350 24.53 -18.48 -13.28
N MET A 351 24.16 -17.19 -13.30
CA MET A 351 23.28 -16.61 -12.31
C MET A 351 21.81 -16.83 -12.65
N LEU A 352 20.99 -16.89 -11.61
CA LEU A 352 19.54 -16.73 -11.65
C LEU A 352 19.17 -15.47 -10.87
N GLU A 353 18.33 -14.63 -11.46
CA GLU A 353 17.76 -13.47 -10.79
C GLU A 353 16.40 -13.87 -10.21
N VAL A 354 16.32 -14.03 -8.90
CA VAL A 354 15.05 -14.36 -8.24
C VAL A 354 14.32 -13.07 -7.88
N ILE A 355 13.12 -12.92 -8.42
CA ILE A 355 12.27 -11.74 -8.30
C ILE A 355 11.07 -12.09 -7.43
N ASN A 356 10.89 -11.32 -6.35
CA ASN A 356 9.66 -11.30 -5.57
C ASN A 356 8.88 -10.03 -5.91
N TYR A 357 7.67 -10.20 -6.43
CA TYR A 357 6.79 -9.09 -6.75
C TYR A 357 5.98 -8.69 -5.52
N GLY A 358 5.96 -7.40 -5.21
CA GLY A 358 5.12 -6.77 -4.21
C GLY A 358 3.72 -6.45 -4.74
N ILE A 359 3.00 -5.57 -4.04
CA ILE A 359 1.62 -5.17 -4.37
C ILE A 359 1.58 -4.57 -5.78
N ALA A 360 0.66 -5.06 -6.62
CA ALA A 360 0.55 -4.67 -8.04
C ALA A 360 1.85 -4.80 -8.83
N GLY A 361 2.80 -5.60 -8.36
CA GLY A 361 4.13 -5.70 -8.94
C GLY A 361 4.05 -6.15 -10.39
N ASN A 362 4.79 -5.46 -11.24
CA ASN A 362 5.11 -5.87 -12.59
C ASN A 362 6.57 -5.49 -12.88
N TYR A 363 7.18 -6.15 -13.86
CA TYR A 363 8.51 -5.80 -14.32
C TYR A 363 8.51 -5.92 -15.83
N ASN A 364 8.75 -4.81 -16.53
CA ASN A 364 8.90 -4.81 -17.98
C ASN A 364 10.34 -4.42 -18.31
N PRO A 365 11.01 -5.10 -19.26
CA PRO A 365 12.37 -4.74 -19.69
C PRO A 365 12.52 -3.28 -20.13
N GLU A 366 11.46 -2.70 -20.68
CA GLU A 366 11.41 -1.29 -21.11
C GLU A 366 11.46 -0.29 -19.95
N ASP A 367 11.19 -0.72 -18.72
CA ASP A 367 11.30 0.09 -17.51
C ASP A 367 12.78 0.32 -17.12
N THR A 368 13.71 -0.41 -17.75
CA THR A 368 15.15 -0.14 -17.69
C THR A 368 15.60 0.55 -18.97
N ALA A 369 16.43 1.60 -18.84
CA ALA A 369 17.02 2.30 -19.98
C ALA A 369 17.60 1.28 -20.98
N LYS A 370 17.03 1.27 -22.20
CA LYS A 370 17.36 0.46 -23.40
C LYS A 370 18.26 -0.77 -23.13
N PRO A 371 17.77 -2.01 -23.31
CA PRO A 371 18.58 -3.20 -23.07
C PRO A 371 19.83 -3.17 -23.96
N LYS A 372 20.99 -2.90 -23.35
CA LYS A 372 22.31 -2.90 -24.01
C LYS A 372 22.85 -4.31 -24.24
N ILE A 373 22.11 -5.35 -23.85
CA ILE A 373 22.55 -6.75 -23.91
C ILE A 373 21.72 -7.48 -24.97
N HIS A 374 22.35 -7.82 -26.10
CA HIS A 374 21.80 -8.76 -27.07
C HIS A 374 21.87 -10.17 -26.49
N ASN A 375 20.92 -10.53 -25.63
CA ASN A 375 20.79 -11.91 -25.18
C ASN A 375 20.07 -12.75 -26.24
N LYS A 376 20.50 -13.98 -26.46
CA LYS A 376 19.94 -14.87 -27.50
C LYS A 376 18.62 -15.50 -27.10
N ALA A 377 18.39 -15.70 -25.80
CA ALA A 377 17.11 -16.20 -25.28
C ALA A 377 16.90 -15.77 -23.83
N ASN A 378 15.69 -15.98 -23.34
CA ASN A 378 15.35 -15.83 -21.92
C ASN A 378 14.51 -17.02 -21.45
N ALA A 379 14.58 -17.29 -20.16
CA ALA A 379 13.65 -18.19 -19.48
C ALA A 379 13.12 -17.57 -18.19
N PHE A 380 11.82 -17.69 -17.98
CA PHE A 380 11.12 -17.38 -16.75
C PHE A 380 10.66 -18.67 -16.07
N ILE A 381 11.16 -18.92 -14.88
CA ILE A 381 10.76 -20.05 -14.05
C ILE A 381 9.79 -19.52 -13.00
N PHE A 382 8.53 -19.95 -13.07
CA PHE A 382 7.51 -19.50 -12.12
C PHE A 382 7.62 -20.29 -10.81
N LEU A 383 8.13 -19.64 -9.77
CA LEU A 383 8.32 -20.22 -8.44
C LEU A 383 7.05 -20.12 -7.59
N GLU A 384 6.22 -19.11 -7.87
CA GLU A 384 4.88 -18.93 -7.31
C GLU A 384 4.07 -18.10 -8.30
N ASN A 385 2.79 -18.40 -8.47
CA ASN A 385 1.93 -17.64 -9.38
C ASN A 385 0.86 -16.86 -8.61
N ALA A 386 0.56 -15.66 -9.10
CA ALA A 386 -0.55 -14.88 -8.59
C ALA A 386 -1.88 -15.63 -8.76
N GLY A 387 -2.84 -15.36 -7.86
CA GLY A 387 -4.21 -15.84 -8.01
C GLY A 387 -4.89 -15.21 -9.22
N LYS A 388 -4.67 -13.91 -9.44
CA LYS A 388 -5.19 -13.12 -10.57
C LYS A 388 -4.19 -12.04 -10.98
N GLY A 389 -4.09 -11.74 -12.27
CA GLY A 389 -3.05 -10.87 -12.80
C GLY A 389 -1.71 -11.61 -12.95
N GLY A 390 -0.64 -10.87 -13.26
CA GLY A 390 0.70 -11.43 -13.42
C GLY A 390 0.94 -12.13 -14.77
N GLU A 391 -0.02 -12.10 -15.70
CA GLU A 391 0.14 -12.71 -17.02
C GLU A 391 1.28 -12.09 -17.82
N ILE A 392 2.02 -12.92 -18.55
CA ILE A 392 3.07 -12.47 -19.46
C ILE A 392 2.46 -12.35 -20.86
N VAL A 393 2.47 -11.14 -21.39
CA VAL A 393 1.90 -10.81 -22.68
C VAL A 393 3.01 -10.57 -23.69
N PHE A 394 2.90 -11.20 -24.85
CA PHE A 394 3.73 -10.94 -26.03
C PHE A 394 2.85 -10.26 -27.10
N PRO A 395 2.77 -8.91 -27.13
CA PRO A 395 1.84 -8.20 -27.99
C PRO A 395 2.04 -8.52 -29.48
N SER A 396 3.29 -8.59 -29.92
CA SER A 396 3.66 -8.90 -31.32
C SER A 396 3.14 -10.26 -31.79
N ARG A 397 2.89 -11.20 -30.87
CA ARG A 397 2.38 -12.54 -31.16
C ARG A 397 0.91 -12.73 -30.83
N HIS A 398 0.25 -11.70 -30.28
CA HIS A 398 -1.11 -11.83 -29.77
C HIS A 398 -1.23 -13.02 -28.81
N LEU A 399 -0.24 -13.17 -27.92
CA LEU A 399 -0.13 -14.28 -26.97
C LEU A 399 -0.14 -13.72 -25.54
N LYS A 400 -0.95 -14.34 -24.68
CA LYS A 400 -0.99 -14.08 -23.24
C LYS A 400 -0.81 -15.40 -22.51
N VAL A 401 0.24 -15.48 -21.71
CA VAL A 401 0.65 -16.68 -20.97
C VAL A 401 0.32 -16.48 -19.50
N ARG A 402 -0.46 -17.39 -18.93
CA ARG A 402 -0.74 -17.40 -17.50
C ARG A 402 0.39 -18.14 -16.76
N PRO A 403 1.07 -17.51 -15.80
CA PRO A 403 2.07 -18.19 -14.96
C PRO A 403 1.49 -19.42 -14.28
N ARG A 404 2.27 -20.51 -14.27
CA ARG A 404 1.94 -21.72 -13.52
C ARG A 404 3.15 -22.13 -12.69
N LYS A 405 2.98 -22.21 -11.37
CA LYS A 405 4.04 -22.67 -10.47
C LYS A 405 4.71 -23.95 -10.96
N GLY A 406 6.04 -23.95 -10.94
CA GLY A 406 6.89 -25.05 -11.39
C GLY A 406 7.04 -25.17 -12.90
N SER A 407 6.43 -24.31 -13.71
CA SER A 407 6.68 -24.26 -15.16
C SER A 407 7.76 -23.24 -15.53
N MET A 408 8.39 -23.46 -16.68
CA MET A 408 9.34 -22.53 -17.28
C MET A 408 8.80 -22.04 -18.63
N LEU A 409 8.67 -20.72 -18.79
CA LEU A 409 8.41 -20.06 -20.06
C LEU A 409 9.73 -19.68 -20.71
N PHE A 410 9.95 -20.06 -21.96
CA PHE A 410 11.17 -19.84 -22.71
C PHE A 410 10.86 -19.11 -24.01
N TRP A 411 11.73 -18.18 -24.41
CA TRP A 411 11.66 -17.55 -25.73
C TRP A 411 13.02 -17.15 -26.28
N GLU A 412 13.15 -17.24 -27.60
CA GLU A 412 14.36 -16.86 -28.33
C GLU A 412 14.28 -15.44 -28.89
N ASN A 413 15.38 -14.71 -28.77
CA ASN A 413 15.58 -13.41 -29.39
C ASN A 413 16.40 -13.62 -30.68
N LEU A 414 15.71 -13.60 -31.83
CA LEU A 414 16.33 -13.81 -33.13
C LEU A 414 17.17 -12.60 -33.57
N LYS A 415 16.58 -11.65 -34.31
CA LYS A 415 17.26 -10.42 -34.76
C LYS A 415 17.09 -9.26 -33.79
N ASN A 416 15.93 -9.18 -33.15
CA ASN A 416 15.58 -8.19 -32.13
C ASN A 416 15.10 -8.91 -30.88
N SER A 417 15.31 -8.30 -29.71
CA SER A 417 14.76 -8.80 -28.45
C SER A 417 13.24 -8.89 -28.52
N VAL A 418 12.68 -10.02 -28.09
CA VAL A 418 11.24 -10.19 -28.02
C VAL A 418 10.71 -9.35 -26.86
N ILE A 419 9.85 -8.38 -27.19
CA ILE A 419 9.19 -7.52 -26.20
C ILE A 419 8.05 -8.30 -25.54
N TYR A 420 8.08 -8.35 -24.22
CA TYR A 420 7.01 -8.86 -23.38
C TYR A 420 6.62 -7.80 -22.34
N HIS A 421 5.38 -7.88 -21.87
CA HIS A 421 4.91 -7.10 -20.73
C HIS A 421 4.28 -8.02 -19.70
N GLN A 422 4.48 -7.70 -18.43
CA GLN A 422 3.81 -8.37 -17.34
C GLN A 422 2.61 -7.55 -16.88
N CYS A 423 1.45 -8.19 -16.83
CA CYS A 423 0.26 -7.58 -16.25
C CYS A 423 0.41 -7.41 -14.74
N PRO A 424 0.01 -6.27 -14.15
CA PRO A 424 0.09 -6.05 -12.71
C PRO A 424 -0.62 -7.15 -11.93
N ILE A 425 -0.03 -7.60 -10.83
CA ILE A 425 -0.64 -8.64 -9.99
C ILE A 425 -1.85 -8.07 -9.26
N LEU A 426 -3.04 -8.62 -9.54
CA LEU A 426 -4.29 -8.15 -8.96
C LEU A 426 -4.58 -8.84 -7.62
N LYS A 427 -4.24 -10.13 -7.49
CA LYS A 427 -4.49 -10.91 -6.27
C LYS A 427 -3.38 -11.94 -6.01
N GLY A 428 -2.91 -11.98 -4.77
CA GLY A 428 -1.88 -12.92 -4.30
C GLY A 428 -0.45 -12.38 -4.47
N ASN A 429 0.52 -13.28 -4.44
CA ASN A 429 1.94 -13.00 -4.61
C ASN A 429 2.51 -13.77 -5.81
N MET A 430 3.61 -13.29 -6.37
CA MET A 430 4.29 -13.95 -7.48
C MET A 430 5.80 -13.96 -7.24
N TRP A 431 6.41 -15.08 -7.62
CA TRP A 431 7.85 -15.26 -7.59
C TRP A 431 8.32 -15.85 -8.91
N VAL A 432 9.37 -15.27 -9.48
CA VAL A 432 9.96 -15.72 -10.75
C VAL A 432 11.46 -15.80 -10.59
N ALA A 433 12.09 -16.85 -11.13
CA ALA A 433 13.51 -16.82 -11.42
C ALA A 433 13.70 -16.48 -12.91
N ASN A 434 14.35 -15.36 -13.19
CA ASN A 434 14.72 -14.95 -14.53
C ASN A 434 16.10 -15.52 -14.89
N LYS A 435 16.21 -16.02 -16.12
CA LYS A 435 17.44 -16.50 -16.72
C LYS A 435 17.64 -15.85 -18.08
N VAL A 436 18.75 -15.14 -18.21
CA VAL A 436 19.25 -14.61 -19.49
C VAL A 436 20.23 -15.62 -20.11
N LEU A 437 20.01 -15.99 -21.36
CA LEU A 437 20.79 -16.98 -22.12
C LEU A 437 21.47 -16.31 -23.32
N ASN A 438 22.77 -16.60 -23.54
CA ASN A 438 23.64 -15.95 -24.52
C ASN A 438 24.29 -16.91 -25.50
#